data_AF-L8HB24-F1
#
_entry.id   AF-L8HB24-F1
#
_cell.length_a   1.000
_cell.length_b   1.000
_cell.length_c   1.000
_cell.angle_alpha   90.00
_cell.angle_beta   90.00
_cell.angle_gamma   90.00
#
_symmetry.space_group_name_H-M   'P 1'
#
loop_
_entity.id
_entity.type
_entity.pdbx_description
1 polymer ?
#
loop_
_entity_poly.entity_id
_entity_poly.type
_entity_poly.pdbx_seq_one_letter_code
_entity_poly.pdbx_strand_id
1 'polypeptide(L)'
;MSVSWEDNGRFKGSCWGPCISDMTLNVLDHALPLVRHPNFEDLTWDVPMEKIPLVVGNEIKGGQLYTVTLKEYLENFRLYLHNPQSWKGSKTSLYAAERDSHALMSSQACFLPVPKGSDATFNVSIFNYQSYSGHPAVLAIVATSQGTSAQVVQDGSQKLYFNKSGEKASFIGQRLSDNRKERGVATEGEMTKEEKQQVPSHVCTTHTPHTHTHTHTVILNEA
;
A
#
# COMPACT_ATOMS: atom_id res chain seq x y z
N MET A 1 8.66 21.00 -12.49
CA MET A 1 7.98 19.96 -11.72
C MET A 1 8.60 18.64 -12.16
N SER A 2 9.31 17.94 -11.30
CA SER A 2 9.89 16.63 -11.61
C SER A 2 8.81 15.56 -11.44
N VAL A 3 8.58 14.76 -12.48
CA VAL A 3 7.72 13.58 -12.40
C VAL A 3 8.49 12.50 -11.64
N SER A 4 7.85 11.82 -10.69
CA SER A 4 8.45 10.72 -9.92
C SER A 4 7.62 9.46 -10.11
N TRP A 5 8.23 8.41 -10.64
CA TRP A 5 7.56 7.16 -10.98
C TRP A 5 8.16 5.95 -10.28
N GLU A 6 7.34 4.94 -10.03
CA GLU A 6 7.75 3.61 -9.62
C GLU A 6 7.92 2.76 -10.87
N ASP A 7 9.15 2.37 -11.17
CA ASP A 7 9.47 1.48 -12.27
C ASP A 7 9.44 0.02 -11.82
N ASN A 8 8.29 -0.61 -11.99
CA ASN A 8 8.08 -2.02 -11.62
C ASN A 8 7.91 -2.92 -12.84
N GLY A 9 8.32 -2.46 -14.03
CA GLY A 9 8.14 -3.22 -15.25
C GLY A 9 8.45 -2.49 -16.55
N ARG A 10 9.39 -1.54 -16.56
CA ARG A 10 9.80 -0.82 -17.78
C ARG A 10 10.45 -1.74 -18.81
N PHE A 11 10.21 -1.43 -20.09
CA PHE A 11 10.94 -2.06 -21.18
C PHE A 11 12.42 -1.64 -21.12
N LYS A 12 13.34 -2.57 -21.38
CA LYS A 12 14.78 -2.31 -21.33
C LYS A 12 15.17 -1.06 -22.13
N GLY A 13 15.74 -0.06 -21.45
CA GLY A 13 16.18 1.20 -22.06
C GLY A 13 15.06 2.20 -22.43
N SER A 14 13.81 1.92 -22.09
CA SER A 14 12.66 2.81 -22.32
C SER A 14 12.33 3.63 -21.07
N CYS A 15 11.39 4.56 -21.12
CA CYS A 15 10.67 5.14 -19.98
C CYS A 15 9.25 4.59 -19.82
N TRP A 16 8.87 3.61 -20.65
CA TRP A 16 7.54 3.04 -20.71
C TRP A 16 7.54 1.57 -20.27
N GLY A 17 6.42 1.12 -19.69
CA GLY A 17 6.23 -0.27 -19.28
C GLY A 17 4.83 -0.56 -18.74
N PRO A 18 4.49 -1.86 -18.57
CA PRO A 18 3.23 -2.32 -17.99
C PRO A 18 2.93 -1.85 -16.56
N CYS A 19 3.95 -1.67 -15.72
CA CYS A 19 3.79 -1.36 -14.30
C CYS A 19 4.61 -0.13 -13.92
N ILE A 20 4.18 1.04 -14.39
CA ILE A 20 4.75 2.32 -14.00
C ILE A 20 3.68 3.13 -13.28
N SER A 21 3.97 3.58 -12.05
CA SER A 21 3.01 4.32 -11.24
C SER A 21 3.64 5.48 -10.46
N ASP A 22 3.02 6.65 -10.41
CA ASP A 22 3.37 7.68 -9.44
C ASP A 22 2.62 7.40 -8.12
N MET A 23 3.26 7.63 -6.98
CA MET A 23 2.62 7.47 -5.66
C MET A 23 2.99 8.61 -4.74
N THR A 24 2.03 9.10 -3.95
CA THR A 24 2.27 10.08 -2.90
C THR A 24 1.14 10.07 -1.87
N LEU A 25 1.28 10.78 -0.75
CA LEU A 25 0.18 11.08 0.14
C LEU A 25 -0.66 12.23 -0.41
N ASN A 26 -1.97 12.16 -0.20
CA ASN A 26 -2.94 13.18 -0.53
C ASN A 26 -3.67 13.66 0.73
N VAL A 27 -3.65 14.97 0.96
CA VAL A 27 -4.35 15.64 2.07
C VAL A 27 -5.21 16.73 1.47
N LEU A 28 -6.53 16.70 1.73
CA LEU A 28 -7.48 17.70 1.21
C LEU A 28 -7.35 17.93 -0.30
N ASP A 29 -7.19 16.86 -1.08
CA ASP A 29 -6.99 16.89 -2.54
C ASP A 29 -5.64 17.44 -3.02
N HIS A 30 -4.71 17.76 -2.11
CA HIS A 30 -3.35 18.16 -2.43
C HIS A 30 -2.38 16.98 -2.30
N ALA A 31 -1.64 16.70 -3.38
CA ALA A 31 -0.50 15.79 -3.37
C ALA A 31 0.66 16.39 -2.54
N LEU A 32 1.21 15.58 -1.65
CA LEU A 32 2.35 15.97 -0.84
C LEU A 32 3.68 15.67 -1.58
N PRO A 33 4.76 16.39 -1.27
CA PRO A 33 6.07 16.11 -1.84
C PRO A 33 6.63 14.79 -1.28
N LEU A 34 7.20 14.00 -2.18
CA LEU A 34 7.83 12.73 -1.87
C LEU A 34 9.35 12.90 -1.71
N VAL A 35 9.91 12.35 -0.65
CA VAL A 35 11.35 12.23 -0.42
C VAL A 35 11.79 10.84 -0.86
N ARG A 36 12.60 10.79 -1.91
CA ARG A 36 13.11 9.56 -2.54
C ARG A 36 14.38 9.83 -3.33
N HIS A 37 15.03 8.76 -3.79
CA HIS A 37 16.09 8.85 -4.78
C HIS A 37 15.54 9.36 -6.14
N PRO A 38 16.39 10.01 -6.97
CA PRO A 38 16.03 10.36 -8.33
C PRO A 38 15.60 9.15 -9.16
N ASN A 39 14.72 9.36 -10.14
CA ASN A 39 14.35 8.31 -11.09
C ASN A 39 15.60 7.68 -11.71
N PHE A 40 15.58 6.36 -11.89
CA PHE A 40 16.71 5.54 -12.38
C PHE A 40 17.87 5.33 -11.39
N GLU A 41 17.82 5.95 -10.21
CA GLU A 41 18.77 5.78 -9.12
C GLU A 41 18.10 5.17 -7.88
N ASP A 42 16.92 4.58 -8.07
CA ASP A 42 16.13 3.98 -7.00
C ASP A 42 16.89 2.84 -6.33
N LEU A 43 17.08 2.98 -5.01
CA LEU A 43 17.60 1.91 -4.18
C LEU A 43 16.47 0.91 -3.95
N THR A 44 16.62 -0.25 -4.57
CA THR A 44 15.68 -1.36 -4.44
C THR A 44 16.33 -2.57 -3.81
N TRP A 45 15.51 -3.43 -3.21
CA TRP A 45 15.95 -4.73 -2.73
C TRP A 45 14.87 -5.78 -2.93
N ASP A 46 15.28 -6.99 -3.24
CA ASP A 46 14.39 -8.14 -3.37
C ASP A 46 14.10 -8.75 -1.99
N VAL A 47 12.83 -8.86 -1.62
CA VAL A 47 12.42 -9.50 -0.37
C VAL A 47 11.60 -10.75 -0.67
N PRO A 48 11.99 -11.93 -0.13
CA PRO A 48 11.16 -13.12 -0.23
C PRO A 48 9.74 -12.84 0.28
N MET A 49 8.71 -13.20 -0.48
CA MET A 49 7.32 -12.88 -0.14
C MET A 49 6.88 -13.49 1.20
N GLU A 50 7.49 -14.59 1.62
CA GLU A 50 7.30 -15.21 2.93
C GLU A 50 7.78 -14.35 4.11
N LYS A 51 8.63 -13.35 3.84
CA LYS A 51 9.20 -12.47 4.87
C LYS A 51 8.49 -11.12 4.98
N ILE A 52 7.47 -10.87 4.14
CA ILE A 52 6.73 -9.62 4.13
C ILE A 52 5.44 -9.82 4.94
N PRO A 53 5.34 -9.27 6.17
CA PRO A 53 4.16 -9.45 7.01
C PRO A 53 3.03 -8.52 6.57
N LEU A 54 1.81 -9.04 6.54
CA LEU A 54 0.57 -8.28 6.31
C LEU A 54 -0.40 -8.55 7.46
N VAL A 55 -1.01 -7.49 8.00
CA VAL A 55 -2.07 -7.61 9.00
C VAL A 55 -3.41 -7.74 8.29
N VAL A 56 -4.17 -8.78 8.62
CA VAL A 56 -5.48 -9.13 8.05
C VAL A 56 -6.50 -9.35 9.17
N GLY A 57 -7.75 -9.65 8.82
CA GLY A 57 -8.89 -9.77 9.73
C GLY A 57 -9.82 -8.56 9.69
N ASN A 58 -9.37 -7.44 9.12
CA ASN A 58 -10.16 -6.22 8.93
C ASN A 58 -11.23 -6.33 7.82
N GLU A 59 -11.19 -7.39 7.02
CA GLU A 59 -12.23 -7.74 6.04
C GLU A 59 -13.53 -8.23 6.66
N ILE A 60 -13.48 -8.76 7.90
CA ILE A 60 -14.63 -9.21 8.68
C ILE A 60 -14.99 -8.14 9.71
N LYS A 61 -16.29 -7.83 9.83
CA LYS A 61 -16.77 -6.90 10.86
C LYS A 61 -16.55 -7.49 12.26
N GLY A 62 -15.75 -6.80 13.07
CA GLY A 62 -15.35 -7.30 14.39
C GLY A 62 -14.36 -8.47 14.34
N GLY A 63 -13.72 -8.70 13.20
CA GLY A 63 -12.68 -9.72 13.05
C GLY A 63 -11.47 -9.41 13.93
N GLN A 64 -10.86 -10.47 14.47
CA GLN A 64 -9.60 -10.35 15.19
C GLN A 64 -8.47 -10.15 14.18
N LEU A 65 -7.59 -9.18 14.46
CA LEU A 65 -6.41 -8.95 13.61
C LEU A 65 -5.35 -10.03 13.86
N TYR A 66 -4.77 -10.52 12.77
CA TYR A 66 -3.63 -11.46 12.80
C TYR A 66 -2.71 -11.19 11.61
N THR A 67 -1.51 -11.78 11.64
CA THR A 67 -0.48 -11.55 10.62
C THR A 67 -0.35 -12.77 9.72
N VAL A 68 -0.29 -12.52 8.41
CA VAL A 68 0.03 -13.50 7.36
C VAL A 68 1.19 -12.98 6.51
N THR A 69 1.75 -13.82 5.65
CA THR A 69 2.78 -13.39 4.69
C THR A 69 2.17 -12.82 3.41
N LEU A 70 2.90 -12.01 2.64
CA LEU A 70 2.45 -11.57 1.32
C LEU A 70 2.13 -12.76 0.41
N LYS A 71 2.95 -13.83 0.47
CA LYS A 71 2.68 -15.06 -0.27
C LYS A 71 1.33 -15.66 0.09
N GLU A 72 1.08 -15.89 1.38
CA GLU A 72 -0.19 -16.48 1.85
C GLU A 72 -1.39 -15.60 1.48
N TYR A 73 -1.22 -14.28 1.59
CA TYR A 73 -2.21 -13.30 1.17
C TYR A 73 -2.56 -13.43 -0.32
N LEU A 74 -1.55 -13.57 -1.19
CA LEU A 74 -1.76 -13.71 -2.64
C LEU A 74 -2.29 -15.10 -3.01
N GLU A 75 -1.82 -16.17 -2.35
CA GLU A 75 -2.30 -17.55 -2.55
C GLU A 75 -3.78 -17.70 -2.20
N ASN A 76 -4.24 -16.99 -1.16
CA ASN A 76 -5.60 -17.07 -0.64
C ASN A 76 -6.36 -15.76 -0.78
N PHE A 77 -6.01 -14.93 -1.77
CA PHE A 77 -6.49 -13.55 -1.92
C PHE A 77 -8.01 -13.38 -1.75
N ARG A 78 -8.80 -14.32 -2.30
CA ARG A 78 -10.27 -14.28 -2.19
C ARG A 78 -10.77 -14.29 -0.75
N LEU A 79 -10.07 -14.95 0.18
CA LEU A 79 -10.45 -15.02 1.60
C LEU A 79 -10.33 -13.67 2.30
N TYR A 80 -9.41 -12.81 1.84
CA TYR A 80 -9.14 -11.51 2.45
C TYR A 80 -9.94 -10.36 1.83
N LEU A 81 -10.87 -10.66 0.92
CA LEU A 81 -11.81 -9.68 0.39
C LEU A 81 -13.01 -9.56 1.33
N HIS A 82 -13.42 -8.32 1.64
CA HIS A 82 -14.66 -8.08 2.38
C HIS A 82 -15.88 -8.72 1.68
N ASN A 83 -15.89 -8.69 0.35
CA ASN A 83 -16.88 -9.40 -0.47
C ASN A 83 -16.15 -10.36 -1.44
N PRO A 84 -16.02 -11.65 -1.11
CA PRO A 84 -15.36 -12.65 -1.97
C PRO A 84 -15.97 -12.78 -3.37
N GLN A 85 -17.27 -12.47 -3.52
CA GLN A 85 -17.99 -12.53 -4.79
C GLN A 85 -17.70 -11.32 -5.70
N SER A 86 -17.08 -10.26 -5.17
CA SER A 86 -16.65 -9.11 -5.98
C SER A 86 -15.58 -9.49 -7.01
N TRP A 87 -14.77 -10.51 -6.72
CA TRP A 87 -13.87 -11.11 -7.69
C TRP A 87 -14.63 -12.12 -8.56
N LYS A 88 -14.96 -11.72 -9.80
CA LYS A 88 -15.80 -12.50 -10.72
C LYS A 88 -15.15 -13.78 -11.29
N GLY A 89 -13.83 -13.92 -11.24
CA GLY A 89 -13.12 -15.06 -11.83
C GLY A 89 -13.29 -16.35 -11.02
N SER A 90 -13.01 -17.53 -11.57
CA SER A 90 -13.05 -18.79 -10.79
C SER A 90 -11.77 -19.02 -9.97
N LYS A 91 -10.68 -18.31 -10.28
CA LYS A 91 -9.41 -18.40 -9.55
C LYS A 91 -9.56 -17.94 -8.10
N THR A 92 -8.81 -18.57 -7.21
CA THR A 92 -8.74 -18.24 -5.77
C THR A 92 -7.43 -17.56 -5.38
N SER A 93 -6.40 -17.70 -6.23
CA SER A 93 -5.03 -17.24 -6.01
C SER A 93 -4.61 -16.20 -7.05
N LEU A 94 -3.90 -15.17 -6.59
CA LEU A 94 -3.10 -14.25 -7.40
C LEU A 94 -1.61 -14.66 -7.46
N TYR A 95 -1.19 -15.60 -6.62
CA TYR A 95 0.18 -16.11 -6.56
C TYR A 95 0.45 -17.14 -7.66
N ALA A 96 1.55 -16.94 -8.39
CA ALA A 96 2.02 -17.87 -9.41
C ALA A 96 3.32 -18.55 -8.95
N ALA A 97 3.23 -19.75 -8.36
CA ALA A 97 4.37 -20.46 -7.74
C ALA A 97 5.61 -20.64 -8.64
N GLU A 98 5.43 -20.73 -9.95
CA GLU A 98 6.53 -20.89 -10.92
C GLU A 98 7.30 -19.58 -11.21
N ARG A 99 6.79 -18.43 -10.72
CA ARG A 99 7.27 -17.09 -11.11
C ARG A 99 7.43 -16.14 -9.93
N ASP A 100 6.53 -16.25 -8.96
CA ASP A 100 6.47 -15.40 -7.79
C ASP A 100 7.36 -16.01 -6.70
N SER A 101 8.29 -15.22 -6.18
CA SER A 101 9.17 -15.63 -5.07
C SER A 101 9.59 -14.43 -4.22
N HIS A 102 9.94 -13.34 -4.88
CA HIS A 102 10.36 -12.09 -4.24
C HIS A 102 9.46 -10.94 -4.68
N ALA A 103 9.28 -9.97 -3.79
CA ALA A 103 8.78 -8.66 -4.15
C ALA A 103 9.95 -7.69 -4.23
N LEU A 104 9.94 -6.82 -5.25
CA LEU A 104 10.86 -5.71 -5.32
C LEU A 104 10.39 -4.63 -4.33
N MET A 105 11.29 -4.08 -3.53
CA MET A 105 10.93 -3.08 -2.53
C MET A 105 11.76 -1.82 -2.68
N SER A 106 11.12 -0.68 -2.42
CA SER A 106 11.76 0.64 -2.34
C SER A 106 11.23 1.38 -1.12
N SER A 107 12.08 2.21 -0.50
CA SER A 107 11.71 3.06 0.64
C SER A 107 11.38 4.46 0.16
N GLN A 108 10.27 5.02 0.62
CA GLN A 108 9.88 6.39 0.33
C GLN A 108 9.34 7.06 1.58
N ALA A 109 9.46 8.38 1.65
CA ALA A 109 8.96 9.13 2.79
C ALA A 109 8.17 10.35 2.33
N CYS A 110 7.14 10.68 3.10
CA CYS A 110 6.33 11.86 2.88
C CYS A 110 5.99 12.46 4.24
N PHE A 111 6.24 13.76 4.42
CA PHE A 111 5.95 14.44 5.67
C PHE A 111 4.45 14.79 5.73
N LEU A 112 3.71 14.09 6.58
CA LEU A 112 2.30 14.39 6.85
C LEU A 112 2.18 15.51 7.89
N PRO A 113 1.66 16.71 7.53
CA PRO A 113 1.43 17.77 8.49
C PRO A 113 0.21 17.44 9.36
N VAL A 114 0.45 17.01 10.60
CA VAL A 114 -0.63 16.80 11.59
C VAL A 114 -0.76 18.03 12.47
N PRO A 115 -1.90 18.74 12.54
CA PRO A 115 -2.05 19.90 13.42
C PRO A 115 -1.98 19.49 14.89
N LYS A 116 -1.75 20.45 15.81
CA LYS A 116 -1.71 20.16 17.24
C LYS A 116 -3.13 20.03 17.79
N GLY A 117 -3.43 18.95 18.49
CA GLY A 117 -4.75 18.72 19.09
C GLY A 117 -5.84 18.38 18.07
N SER A 118 -5.48 18.00 16.84
CA SER A 118 -6.42 17.48 15.86
C SER A 118 -5.75 16.41 14.98
N ASP A 119 -6.57 15.62 14.33
CA ASP A 119 -6.11 14.60 13.39
C ASP A 119 -5.89 15.18 11.98
N ALA A 120 -5.07 14.49 11.19
CA ALA A 120 -4.94 14.72 9.76
C ALA A 120 -5.54 13.54 8.98
N THR A 121 -6.56 13.82 8.18
CA THR A 121 -7.13 12.84 7.25
C THR A 121 -6.32 12.82 5.96
N PHE A 122 -5.88 11.63 5.53
CA PHE A 122 -5.07 11.48 4.33
C PHE A 122 -5.39 10.18 3.57
N ASN A 123 -4.89 10.09 2.34
CA ASN A 123 -4.93 8.89 1.51
C ASN A 123 -3.59 8.69 0.81
N VAL A 124 -3.27 7.45 0.46
CA VAL A 124 -2.26 7.21 -0.58
C VAL A 124 -2.93 7.49 -1.92
N SER A 125 -2.34 8.37 -2.73
CA SER A 125 -2.74 8.61 -4.11
C SER A 125 -1.78 7.86 -5.02
N ILE A 126 -2.35 7.12 -5.98
CA ILE A 126 -1.60 6.38 -6.98
C ILE A 126 -2.06 6.82 -8.37
N PHE A 127 -1.11 7.01 -9.27
CA PHE A 127 -1.36 7.21 -10.69
C PHE A 127 -0.64 6.16 -11.50
N ASN A 128 -1.35 5.24 -12.14
CA ASN A 128 -0.73 4.23 -13.00
C ASN A 128 -0.89 4.61 -14.48
N TYR A 129 0.22 4.64 -15.23
CA TYR A 129 0.23 5.10 -16.62
C TYR A 129 -0.50 4.18 -17.60
N GLN A 130 -0.86 2.96 -17.18
CA GLN A 130 -1.57 1.96 -18.00
C GLN A 130 -2.99 1.67 -17.50
N SER A 131 -3.40 2.23 -16.36
CA SER A 131 -4.74 2.06 -15.82
C SER A 131 -5.64 3.21 -16.22
N TYR A 132 -6.78 2.88 -16.81
CA TYR A 132 -7.84 3.84 -17.12
C TYR A 132 -9.20 3.16 -17.01
N SER A 133 -10.28 3.97 -17.05
CA SER A 133 -11.63 3.49 -16.75
C SER A 133 -12.02 2.34 -17.69
N GLY A 134 -12.47 1.22 -17.12
CA GLY A 134 -12.79 -0.02 -17.84
C GLY A 134 -11.60 -0.91 -18.18
N HIS A 135 -10.36 -0.42 -18.03
CA HIS A 135 -9.13 -1.13 -18.39
C HIS A 135 -8.06 -0.98 -17.28
N PRO A 136 -8.26 -1.65 -16.13
CA PRO A 136 -7.26 -1.65 -15.07
C PRO A 136 -6.03 -2.48 -15.43
N ALA A 137 -4.84 -1.96 -15.11
CA ALA A 137 -3.57 -2.68 -15.28
C ALA A 137 -2.97 -3.18 -13.96
N VAL A 138 -3.34 -2.58 -12.82
CA VAL A 138 -2.70 -2.82 -11.52
C VAL A 138 -3.74 -2.98 -10.42
N LEU A 139 -3.47 -3.94 -9.52
CA LEU A 139 -4.10 -4.04 -8.20
C LEU A 139 -3.15 -3.43 -7.16
N ALA A 140 -3.65 -2.51 -6.35
CA ALA A 140 -2.92 -1.91 -5.24
C ALA A 140 -3.41 -2.49 -3.90
N ILE A 141 -2.48 -2.96 -3.09
CA ILE A 141 -2.65 -3.50 -1.75
C ILE A 141 -2.02 -2.50 -0.78
N VAL A 142 -2.79 -1.93 0.13
CA VAL A 142 -2.29 -1.06 1.21
C VAL A 142 -2.39 -1.82 2.52
N ALA A 143 -1.26 -2.02 3.18
CA ALA A 143 -1.13 -2.74 4.44
C ALA A 143 -0.61 -1.82 5.54
N THR A 144 -1.20 -1.94 6.72
CA THR A 144 -0.88 -1.16 7.91
C THR A 144 -0.91 -2.08 9.12
N SER A 145 -0.50 -1.60 10.30
CA SER A 145 -0.67 -2.35 11.54
C SER A 145 -2.14 -2.62 11.91
N GLN A 146 -3.10 -1.93 11.29
CA GLN A 146 -4.53 -2.03 11.58
C GLN A 146 -5.28 -2.93 10.57
N GLY A 147 -4.61 -3.40 9.53
CA GLY A 147 -5.22 -4.21 8.49
C GLY A 147 -4.70 -3.93 7.08
N THR A 148 -5.26 -4.66 6.12
CA THR A 148 -4.87 -4.63 4.71
C THR A 148 -6.08 -4.37 3.82
N SER A 149 -5.88 -3.64 2.73
CA SER A 149 -6.93 -3.25 1.77
C SER A 149 -6.43 -3.46 0.35
N ALA A 150 -7.25 -4.02 -0.54
CA ALA A 150 -6.89 -4.20 -1.94
C ALA A 150 -7.88 -3.48 -2.86
N GLN A 151 -7.37 -2.73 -3.84
CA GLN A 151 -8.14 -1.89 -4.74
C GLN A 151 -7.57 -2.00 -6.16
N VAL A 152 -8.46 -2.25 -7.12
CA VAL A 152 -8.09 -2.19 -8.54
C VAL A 152 -7.90 -0.72 -8.92
N VAL A 153 -6.78 -0.39 -9.57
CA VAL A 153 -6.51 0.97 -10.06
C VAL A 153 -7.17 1.15 -11.43
N GLN A 154 -8.16 2.03 -11.50
CA GLN A 154 -8.97 2.27 -12.72
C GLN A 154 -9.00 3.74 -13.13
N ASP A 155 -8.66 4.65 -12.23
CA ASP A 155 -8.61 6.08 -12.53
C ASP A 155 -7.17 6.54 -12.64
N GLY A 156 -6.98 7.66 -13.34
CA GLY A 156 -5.68 8.33 -13.45
C GLY A 156 -5.10 8.56 -12.07
N SER A 157 -5.56 9.56 -11.30
CA SER A 157 -5.10 9.79 -9.91
C SER A 157 -6.11 9.22 -8.92
N GLN A 158 -5.93 7.94 -8.57
CA GLN A 158 -6.83 7.23 -7.66
C GLN A 158 -6.37 7.38 -6.21
N LYS A 159 -7.29 7.76 -5.33
CA LYS A 159 -7.08 7.64 -3.89
C LYS A 159 -7.31 6.20 -3.46
N LEU A 160 -6.34 5.63 -2.76
CA LEU A 160 -6.44 4.35 -2.09
C LEU A 160 -7.00 4.57 -0.69
N TYR A 161 -7.98 3.74 -0.35
CA TYR A 161 -8.70 3.78 0.92
C TYR A 161 -8.39 2.56 1.79
N PHE A 162 -8.57 2.75 3.09
CA PHE A 162 -8.55 1.69 4.07
C PHE A 162 -9.90 0.97 4.11
N ASN A 163 -9.86 -0.36 4.23
CA ASN A 163 -11.00 -1.23 4.44
C ASN A 163 -11.32 -1.29 5.94
N LYS A 164 -12.29 -0.49 6.35
CA LYS A 164 -12.84 -0.49 7.71
C LYS A 164 -14.04 -1.43 7.78
N SER A 165 -13.78 -2.73 7.85
CA SER A 165 -14.83 -3.77 7.95
C SER A 165 -15.87 -3.71 6.81
N GLY A 166 -15.40 -3.45 5.59
CA GLY A 166 -16.22 -3.33 4.38
C GLY A 166 -16.54 -1.90 3.98
N GLU A 167 -16.30 -0.95 4.87
CA GLU A 167 -16.50 0.47 4.57
C GLU A 167 -15.21 1.12 4.10
N LYS A 168 -15.34 1.96 3.09
CA LYS A 168 -14.26 2.77 2.55
C LYS A 168 -13.94 3.92 3.52
N ALA A 169 -12.73 3.94 4.07
CA ALA A 169 -12.27 4.95 5.01
C ALA A 169 -10.95 5.60 4.56
N SER A 170 -10.78 6.88 4.82
CA SER A 170 -9.47 7.53 4.73
C SER A 170 -8.61 7.18 5.94
N PHE A 171 -7.30 7.36 5.80
CA PHE A 171 -6.35 7.16 6.89
C PHE A 171 -6.35 8.38 7.80
N ILE A 172 -5.99 8.16 9.07
CA ILE A 172 -5.96 9.18 10.10
C ILE A 172 -4.54 9.19 10.67
N GLY A 173 -3.87 10.34 10.55
CA GLY A 173 -2.61 10.62 11.20
C GLY A 173 -2.88 11.41 12.48
N GLN A 174 -2.34 10.94 13.60
CA GLN A 174 -2.45 11.61 14.89
C GLN A 174 -1.06 11.82 15.46
N ARG A 175 -0.83 12.95 16.14
CA ARG A 175 0.42 13.18 16.87
C ARG A 175 0.54 12.17 18.00
N LEU A 176 1.72 11.57 18.15
CA LEU A 176 1.99 10.64 19.25
C LEU A 176 1.70 11.27 20.62
N SER A 177 2.02 12.55 20.81
CA SER A 177 1.74 13.26 22.06
C SER A 177 0.25 13.34 22.37
N ASP A 178 -0.59 13.54 21.36
CA ASP A 178 -2.04 13.67 21.50
C ASP A 178 -2.65 12.27 21.77
N ASN A 179 -2.18 11.23 21.06
CA ASN A 179 -2.54 9.84 21.32
C ASN A 179 -2.20 9.39 22.75
N ARG A 180 -0.98 9.70 23.22
CA ARG A 180 -0.52 9.39 24.58
C ARG A 180 -1.37 10.09 25.64
N LYS A 181 -1.75 11.35 25.39
CA LYS A 181 -2.64 12.12 26.27
C LYS A 181 -4.02 11.48 26.37
N GLU A 182 -4.60 11.04 25.25
CA GLU A 182 -5.90 10.34 25.22
C GLU A 182 -5.88 9.01 25.97
N ARG A 183 -4.77 8.28 25.87
CA ARG A 183 -4.53 7.03 26.61
C ARG A 183 -4.21 7.24 28.10
N GLY A 184 -4.02 8.48 28.54
CA GLY A 184 -3.66 8.80 29.92
C GLY A 184 -2.25 8.37 30.31
N VAL A 185 -1.32 8.28 29.35
CA VAL A 185 0.10 7.93 29.59
C VAL A 185 1.00 9.15 29.45
N ALA A 186 2.27 9.02 29.87
CA ALA A 186 3.25 10.09 29.74
C ALA A 186 3.41 10.53 28.27
N THR A 187 3.35 11.83 28.01
CA THR A 187 3.39 12.39 26.65
C THR A 187 4.81 12.43 26.07
N GLU A 188 5.82 12.47 26.94
CA GLU A 188 7.24 12.55 26.59
C GLU A 188 7.97 11.22 26.88
N GLY A 189 9.11 11.01 26.22
CA GLY A 189 9.94 9.82 26.36
C GLY A 189 9.93 8.91 25.13
N GLU A 190 10.81 7.91 25.16
CA GLU A 190 11.02 6.93 24.09
C GLU A 190 9.72 6.25 23.65
N MET A 191 9.62 5.94 22.36
CA MET A 191 8.48 5.19 21.82
C MET A 191 8.49 3.75 22.33
N THR A 192 7.32 3.24 22.73
CA THR A 192 7.17 1.81 23.04
C THR A 192 7.29 0.97 21.77
N LYS A 193 7.39 -0.36 21.91
CA LYS A 193 7.45 -1.27 20.75
C LYS A 193 6.19 -1.18 19.91
N GLU A 194 5.04 -1.07 20.57
CA GLU A 194 3.72 -0.96 19.95
C GLU A 194 3.59 0.38 19.22
N GLU A 195 4.06 1.48 19.81
CA GLU A 195 4.06 2.79 19.16
C GLU A 195 4.94 2.79 17.91
N LYS A 196 6.12 2.14 17.94
CA LYS A 196 6.99 1.98 16.76
C LYS A 196 6.33 1.14 15.65
N GLN A 197 5.54 0.13 16.02
CA GLN A 197 4.83 -0.73 15.07
C GLN A 197 3.61 -0.09 14.42
N GLN A 198 3.10 1.02 14.94
CA GLN A 198 1.95 1.76 14.37
C GLN A 198 2.36 2.82 13.35
N VAL A 199 3.66 3.08 13.20
CA VAL A 199 4.23 4.05 12.25
C VAL A 199 4.27 3.57 10.78
N PRO A 200 4.55 2.28 10.45
CA PRO A 200 4.77 1.89 9.07
C PRO A 200 3.46 1.59 8.31
N SER A 201 3.33 2.22 7.14
CA SER A 201 2.35 1.83 6.12
C SER A 201 3.09 1.28 4.90
N HIS A 202 2.64 0.13 4.41
CA HIS A 202 3.21 -0.56 3.26
C HIS A 202 2.22 -0.47 2.10
N VAL A 203 2.66 -0.08 0.92
CA VAL A 203 1.83 -0.10 -0.29
C VAL A 203 2.44 -1.08 -1.28
N CYS A 204 1.80 -2.24 -1.44
CA CYS A 204 2.14 -3.21 -2.45
C CYS A 204 1.37 -2.96 -3.74
N THR A 205 2.03 -2.88 -4.89
CA THR A 205 1.39 -2.86 -6.21
C THR A 205 1.69 -4.16 -6.92
N THR A 206 0.66 -4.80 -7.45
CA THR A 206 0.78 -6.07 -8.17
C THR A 206 0.25 -5.86 -9.58
N HIS A 207 1.08 -6.13 -10.59
CA HIS A 207 0.66 -6.05 -11.98
C HIS A 207 -0.06 -7.34 -12.40
N THR A 208 -1.24 -7.21 -13.01
CA THR A 208 -1.94 -8.31 -13.67
C THR A 208 -1.90 -8.09 -15.18
N PRO A 209 -0.91 -8.61 -15.92
CA PRO A 209 -0.92 -8.49 -17.37
C PRO A 209 -1.86 -9.51 -18.00
N HIS A 210 -2.48 -9.12 -19.12
CA HIS A 210 -3.00 -10.07 -20.10
C HIS A 210 -1.88 -10.87 -20.82
N THR A 211 -0.61 -10.64 -20.48
CA THR A 211 0.58 -11.36 -20.98
C THR A 211 1.66 -11.55 -19.89
N HIS A 212 1.73 -12.78 -19.39
CA HIS A 212 2.93 -13.52 -18.94
C HIS A 212 3.96 -13.02 -17.88
N THR A 213 3.82 -11.93 -17.11
CA THR A 213 4.69 -11.72 -15.92
C THR A 213 4.01 -10.93 -14.79
N HIS A 214 3.80 -11.52 -13.60
CA HIS A 214 3.33 -10.77 -12.43
C HIS A 214 4.56 -10.23 -11.69
N THR A 215 4.57 -8.93 -11.42
CA THR A 215 5.58 -8.28 -10.59
C THR A 215 4.86 -7.65 -9.41
N HIS A 216 5.35 -7.95 -8.21
CA HIS A 216 4.81 -7.47 -6.94
C HIS A 216 5.83 -6.52 -6.33
N THR A 217 5.43 -5.28 -6.06
CA THR A 217 6.31 -4.25 -5.54
C THR A 217 5.77 -3.71 -4.24
N VAL A 218 6.50 -3.79 -3.13
CA VAL A 218 6.08 -3.25 -1.83
C VAL A 218 6.87 -2.00 -1.49
N ILE A 219 6.17 -0.89 -1.30
CA ILE A 219 6.75 0.41 -0.94
C ILE A 219 6.50 0.67 0.53
N LEU A 220 7.57 0.93 1.27
CA LEU A 220 7.49 1.31 2.67
C LEU A 220 7.36 2.83 2.78
N ASN A 221 6.24 3.30 3.35
CA ASN A 221 6.11 4.67 3.81
C ASN A 221 6.47 4.72 5.29
N GLU A 222 7.66 5.25 5.57
CA GLU A 222 8.06 5.67 6.91
C GLU A 222 7.51 7.09 7.16
N ALA A 223 6.79 7.27 8.27
CA ALA A 223 6.24 8.54 8.73
C ALA A 223 7.06 9.09 9.90
#